data_AF-A0A2S5ACT6-F1
#
_entry.id   AF-A0A2S5ACT6-F1
#
_cell.length_a   1.000
_cell.length_b   1.000
_cell.length_c   1.000
_cell.angle_alpha   90.00
_cell.angle_beta   90.00
_cell.angle_gamma   90.00
#
_symmetry.space_group_name_H-M   'P 1'
#
loop_
_entity.id
_entity.type
_entity.pdbx_description
1 polymer ?
#
loop_
_entity_poly.entity_id
_entity_poly.type
_entity_poly.pdbx_seq_one_letter_code
_entity_poly.pdbx_strand_id
1 'polypeptide(L)' 'MDILTMKPVLASIVFSLIGIIILLIAYFIIEKLTPENTWNQISKNNNVALAIVFAAFIIGISMIISAAIHG' A
#
# COMPACT_ATOMS: atom_id res chain seq x y z
N MET A 1 -0.66 23.53 -27.27
CA MET A 1 -1.01 22.11 -26.98
C MET A 1 -0.22 21.57 -25.79
N ASP A 2 0.39 22.42 -24.96
CA ASP A 2 1.35 21.99 -23.92
C ASP A 2 0.80 22.11 -22.48
N ILE A 3 -0.28 22.86 -22.29
CA ILE A 3 -0.93 23.09 -20.99
C ILE A 3 -1.94 22.00 -20.63
N LEU A 4 -2.36 21.19 -21.61
CA LEU A 4 -3.32 20.08 -21.41
C LEU A 4 -2.63 18.78 -21.00
N THR A 5 -1.34 18.59 -21.31
CA THR A 5 -0.56 17.39 -20.96
C THR A 5 0.05 17.44 -19.56
N MET A 6 0.43 18.61 -19.06
CA MET A 6 1.07 18.74 -17.74
C MET A 6 0.11 18.50 -16.56
N LYS A 7 -1.15 18.94 -16.70
CA LYS A 7 -2.17 18.81 -15.64
C LYS A 7 -2.50 17.36 -15.27
N PRO A 8 -2.82 16.45 -16.21
CA PRO A 8 -3.11 15.06 -15.88
C PRO A 8 -1.88 14.31 -15.35
N VAL A 9 -0.68 14.60 -15.88
CA VAL A 9 0.56 14.00 -15.37
C VAL A 9 0.82 14.41 -13.92
N LEU A 10 0.69 15.71 -13.62
CA LEU A 10 0.85 16.21 -12.25
C LEU A 10 -0.19 15.60 -11.31
N ALA A 11 -1.45 15.48 -11.75
CA ALA A 11 -2.49 14.83 -10.98
C ALA A 11 -2.16 13.36 -10.69
N SER A 12 -1.75 12.58 -11.70
CA SER A 12 -1.36 11.17 -11.52
C SER A 12 -0.20 10.98 -10.53
N ILE A 13 0.79 11.88 -10.57
CA ILE A 13 1.91 11.85 -9.61
C ILE A 13 1.39 12.12 -8.19
N VAL A 14 0.57 13.16 -8.01
CA VAL A 14 0.02 13.53 -6.70
C VAL A 14 -0.84 12.39 -6.14
N PHE A 15 -1.76 11.82 -6.94
CA PHE A 15 -2.61 10.73 -6.50
C PHE A 15 -1.85 9.43 -6.23
N SER A 16 -0.78 9.12 -6.97
CA SER A 16 0.05 7.94 -6.66
C SER A 16 0.82 8.11 -5.35
N LEU A 17 1.36 9.30 -5.09
CA LEU A 17 2.01 9.63 -3.82
C LEU A 17 1.05 9.52 -2.64
N ILE A 18 -0.17 10.05 -2.79
CA ILE A 18 -1.22 9.91 -1.78
C ILE A 18 -1.54 8.44 -1.53
N GLY A 19 -1.70 7.64 -2.59
CA GLY A 19 -1.95 6.20 -2.47
C GLY A 19 -0.84 5.46 -1.72
N ILE A 20 0.43 5.78 -2.00
CA ILE A 20 1.59 5.21 -1.30
C ILE A 20 1.55 5.59 0.19
N ILE A 21 1.27 6.85 0.52
CA ILE A 21 1.18 7.31 1.91
C ILE A 21 0.07 6.56 2.66
N ILE A 22 -1.12 6.42 2.05
CA ILE A 22 -2.24 5.69 2.66
C ILE A 22 -1.86 4.22 2.87
N LEU A 23 -1.21 3.59 1.89
CA LEU A 23 -0.76 2.20 1.99
C LEU A 23 0.23 2.01 3.15
N LEU A 24 1.20 2.93 3.33
CA LEU A 24 2.16 2.89 4.43
C LEU A 24 1.50 3.08 5.79
N ILE A 25 0.50 3.97 5.89
CA ILE A 25 -0.27 4.16 7.13
C ILE A 25 -1.04 2.88 7.45
N ALA A 26 -1.73 2.29 6.47
CA ALA A 26 -2.47 1.04 6.66
C ALA A 26 -1.54 -0.11 7.07
N TYR A 27 -0.38 -0.23 6.43
CA TYR A 27 0.68 -1.17 6.81
C TYR A 27 1.07 -1.01 8.28
N PHE A 28 1.32 0.23 8.72
CA PHE A 28 1.76 0.50 10.09
C PHE A 28 0.67 0.20 11.13
N ILE A 29 -0.60 0.45 10.78
CA ILE A 29 -1.74 0.07 11.62
C ILE A 29 -1.80 -1.45 11.79
N ILE A 30 -1.64 -2.20 10.69
CA ILE A 30 -1.66 -3.67 10.72
C ILE A 30 -0.49 -4.22 11.52
N GLU A 31 0.72 -3.70 11.32
CA GLU A 31 1.91 -4.11 12.08
C GLU A 31 1.70 -3.87 13.58
N LYS A 32 1.08 -2.75 13.96
CA LYS A 32 0.81 -2.44 15.37
C LYS A 32 -0.33 -3.27 15.97
N LEU A 33 -1.31 -3.68 15.17
CA LEU A 33 -2.38 -4.59 15.59
C LEU A 33 -1.89 -6.04 15.71
N THR A 34 -0.87 -6.40 14.94
CA THR A 34 -0.28 -7.73 14.97
C THR A 34 0.62 -7.85 16.22
N PRO A 35 0.32 -8.74 17.17
CA PRO A 35 0.98 -8.78 18.48
C PRO A 35 2.45 -9.23 18.41
N GLU A 36 2.84 -9.89 17.32
CA GLU A 36 4.19 -10.37 17.08
C GLU A 36 4.90 -9.46 16.08
N ASN A 37 6.22 -9.30 16.19
CA ASN A 37 7.00 -8.62 15.15
C ASN A 37 6.89 -9.41 13.84
N THR A 38 6.01 -8.99 12.94
CA THR A 38 5.74 -9.65 11.67
C THR A 38 7.03 -9.75 10.86
N TRP A 39 7.83 -8.67 10.87
CA TRP A 39 9.13 -8.65 10.21
C TRP A 39 10.09 -9.73 10.73
N ASN A 40 10.12 -9.93 12.05
CA ASN A 40 10.98 -10.93 12.67
C ASN A 40 10.49 -12.36 12.34
N GLN A 41 9.18 -12.58 12.32
CA GLN A 41 8.61 -13.87 11.95
C GLN A 41 8.82 -14.22 10.47
N ILE A 42 8.70 -13.24 9.57
CA ILE A 42 8.93 -13.45 8.14
C ILE A 42 10.43 -13.67 7.88
N SER A 43 11.29 -12.82 8.42
CA SER A 43 12.73 -12.82 8.10
C SER A 43 13.52 -13.89 8.86
N LYS A 44 13.28 -14.07 10.18
CA LYS A 44 14.08 -15.00 11.00
C LYS A 44 13.44 -16.37 11.13
N ASN A 45 12.11 -16.42 11.31
CA ASN A 45 11.40 -17.68 11.51
C ASN A 45 10.93 -18.31 10.18
N ASN A 46 11.19 -17.67 9.03
CA ASN A 46 10.76 -18.09 7.70
C ASN A 46 9.26 -18.45 7.66
N ASN A 47 8.42 -17.66 8.35
CA ASN A 47 6.99 -17.90 8.38
C ASN A 47 6.36 -17.45 7.04
N VAL A 48 6.39 -18.36 6.06
CA VAL A 48 5.86 -18.11 4.71
C VAL A 48 4.34 -17.89 4.74
N ALA A 49 3.62 -18.56 5.64
CA ALA A 49 2.17 -18.37 5.78
C ALA A 49 1.85 -16.93 6.16
N LEU A 50 2.58 -16.35 7.11
CA LEU A 50 2.43 -14.95 7.49
C LEU A 50 2.79 -14.01 6.33
N ALA A 51 3.88 -14.30 5.60
CA ALA A 51 4.27 -13.50 4.43
C ALA A 51 3.18 -13.48 3.34
N ILE A 52 2.53 -14.62 3.06
CA ILE A 52 1.44 -14.73 2.09
C ILE A 52 0.22 -13.91 2.53
N VAL A 53 -0.19 -14.04 3.80
CA VAL A 53 -1.31 -13.26 4.36
C VAL A 53 -1.02 -11.76 4.25
N PHE A 54 0.21 -11.37 4.57
CA PHE A 54 0.63 -9.98 4.54
C PHE A 54 0.68 -9.41 3.11
N ALA A 55 1.15 -10.21 2.15
CA ALA A 55 1.10 -9.86 0.73
C ALA A 55 -0.35 -9.70 0.23
N ALA A 56 -1.25 -10.61 0.61
CA ALA A 56 -2.67 -10.51 0.27
C ALA A 56 -3.31 -9.25 0.86
N PHE A 57 -2.91 -8.85 2.07
CA PHE A 57 -3.38 -7.62 2.72
C PHE A 57 -2.94 -6.36 1.95
N ILE A 58 -1.67 -6.28 1.57
CA ILE A 58 -1.12 -5.17 0.76
C ILE A 58 -1.84 -5.06 -0.58
N ILE A 59 -2.08 -6.20 -1.25
CA ILE A 59 -2.80 -6.25 -2.52
C ILE A 59 -4.26 -5.78 -2.33
N GLY A 60 -4.93 -6.23 -1.28
CA GLY A 60 -6.30 -5.82 -0.94
C GLY A 60 -6.42 -4.31 -0.71
N ILE A 61 -5.54 -3.73 0.11
CA ILE A 61 -5.52 -2.27 0.34
C ILE A 61 -5.27 -1.53 -0.97
N SER A 62 -4.31 -2.00 -1.78
CA SER A 62 -3.97 -1.36 -3.06
C SER A 62 -5.17 -1.33 -4.02
N MET A 63 -5.97 -2.40 -4.05
CA MET A 63 -7.23 -2.43 -4.81
C MET A 63 -8.26 -1.42 -4.28
N ILE A 64 -8.42 -1.31 -2.96
CA ILE A 64 -9.34 -0.33 -2.36
C ILE A 64 -8.92 1.10 -2.70
N ILE A 65 -7.62 1.41 -2.61
CA ILE A 65 -7.06 2.72 -2.99
C ILE A 65 -7.30 2.98 -4.47
N SER A 66 -7.03 1.99 -5.33
CA SER A 66 -7.27 2.10 -6.77
C SER A 66 -8.75 2.40 -7.07
N ALA A 67 -9.68 1.71 -6.43
CA ALA A 67 -11.11 1.94 -6.59
C ALA A 67 -11.54 3.33 -6.09
N ALA A 68 -10.93 3.82 -5.00
CA ALA A 68 -11.23 5.14 -4.44
C ALA A 68 -10.71 6.30 -5.31
N ILE A 69 -9.59 6.12 -6.02
CA ILE A 69 -9.02 7.14 -6.91
C ILE A 69 -9.75 7.21 -8.27
N HIS A 70 -10.27 6.09 -8.75
CA HIS A 70 -11.00 6.01 -10.04
C HIS A 70 -12.53 6.15 -9.88
N GLY A 71 -13.02 6.44 -8.68
CA GLY A 71 -14.44 6.65 -8.37
C GLY A 71 -14.96 8.05 -8.65
#